data_AF-A0A7S2N2B4-F1
#
_entry.id   AF-A0A7S2N2B4-F1
#
_cell.length_a   1.000
_cell.length_b   1.000
_cell.length_c   1.000
_cell.angle_alpha   90.00
_cell.angle_beta   90.00
_cell.angle_gamma   90.00
#
_symmetry.space_group_name_H-M   'P 1'
#
loop_
_entity.id
_entity.type
_entity.pdbx_description
1 polymer ?
#
loop_
_entity_poly.entity_id
_entity_poly.type
_entity_poly.pdbx_seq_one_letter_code
_entity_poly.pdbx_strand_id
1 'polypeptide(L)'
;DDHILLTHHDIALTYCRERNYNEGLKIMEDILVKKKKFGEADLYLAKIHLDMCSMYIKVRSIRKVRTHLQYAVDVMDEIGVPGDHPYVRERRRYERKLMKFTEEMAPIPSERVVALQR
;
A
#
# COMPACT_ATOMS: atom_id res chain seq x y z
N ASP A 1 20.73 -10.20 -6.63
CA ASP A 1 21.45 -8.96 -6.93
C ASP A 1 20.48 -7.81 -6.75
N ASP A 2 20.76 -6.93 -5.79
CA ASP A 2 19.87 -5.82 -5.43
C ASP A 2 19.73 -4.79 -6.55
N HIS A 3 20.74 -4.65 -7.42
CA HIS A 3 20.68 -3.76 -8.58
C HIS A 3 19.60 -4.17 -9.60
N ILE A 4 19.37 -5.48 -9.75
CA ILE A 4 18.31 -5.99 -10.62
C ILE A 4 16.93 -5.65 -10.03
N LEU A 5 16.78 -5.69 -8.71
CA LEU A 5 15.52 -5.38 -8.04
C LEU A 5 15.19 -3.89 -8.07
N LEU A 6 16.20 -3.03 -7.95
CA LEU A 6 16.04 -1.58 -8.16
C LEU A 6 15.60 -1.27 -9.59
N THR A 7 16.23 -1.89 -10.59
CA THR A 7 15.83 -1.71 -11.99
C THR A 7 14.38 -2.15 -12.23
N HIS A 8 13.96 -3.29 -11.69
CA HIS A 8 12.55 -3.73 -11.80
C HIS A 8 11.59 -2.76 -11.09
N HIS A 9 11.99 -2.20 -9.95
CA HIS A 9 11.19 -1.20 -9.24
C HIS A 9 10.97 0.04 -10.12
N ASP A 10 12.02 0.55 -10.76
CA ASP A 10 11.91 1.69 -11.69
C ASP A 10 11.03 1.39 -12.90
N ILE A 11 11.10 0.17 -13.44
CA ILE A 11 10.20 -0.29 -14.52
C ILE A 11 8.75 -0.30 -14.03
N ALA A 12 8.48 -0.82 -12.82
CA ALA A 12 7.15 -0.83 -12.24
C ALA A 12 6.59 0.61 -12.04
N LEU A 13 7.43 1.54 -11.59
CA LEU A 13 7.06 2.94 -11.47
C LEU A 13 6.78 3.58 -12.83
N THR A 14 7.50 3.18 -13.88
CA THR A 14 7.25 3.63 -15.25
C THR A 14 5.87 3.18 -15.74
N TYR A 15 5.51 1.91 -15.55
CA TYR A 15 4.14 1.44 -15.82
C TYR A 15 3.08 2.23 -15.05
N CYS A 16 3.34 2.58 -13.78
CA CYS A 16 2.42 3.42 -13.01
C CYS A 16 2.26 4.83 -13.60
N ARG A 17 3.32 5.44 -14.12
CA ARG A 17 3.27 6.76 -14.79
C ARG A 17 2.43 6.69 -16.07
N GLU A 18 2.51 5.57 -16.78
CA GLU A 18 1.70 5.27 -17.98
C GLU A 18 0.28 4.80 -17.66
N ARG A 19 -0.11 4.82 -16.37
CA ARG A 19 -1.42 4.35 -15.87
C ARG A 19 -1.67 2.86 -16.10
N ASN A 20 -0.64 2.09 -16.43
CA ASN A 20 -0.70 0.65 -16.54
C ASN A 20 -0.45 -0.01 -15.16
N TYR A 21 -1.36 0.25 -14.22
CA TYR A 21 -1.15 -0.09 -12.81
C TYR A 21 -1.04 -1.60 -12.56
N ASN A 22 -1.78 -2.42 -13.30
CA ASN A 22 -1.76 -3.88 -13.11
C ASN A 22 -0.42 -4.49 -13.51
N GLU A 23 0.19 -4.04 -14.61
CA GLU A 23 1.53 -4.51 -15.01
C GLU A 23 2.60 -4.03 -14.02
N GLY A 24 2.51 -2.78 -13.56
CA GLY A 24 3.39 -2.28 -12.49
C GLY A 24 3.28 -3.10 -11.20
N LEU A 25 2.05 -3.46 -10.80
CA LEU A 25 1.80 -4.30 -9.62
C LEU A 25 2.38 -5.72 -9.75
N LYS A 26 2.27 -6.36 -10.93
CA LYS A 26 2.86 -7.69 -11.17
C LYS A 26 4.38 -7.67 -10.95
N ILE A 27 5.05 -6.63 -11.42
CA ILE A 27 6.51 -6.48 -11.24
C ILE A 27 6.84 -6.27 -9.77
N MET A 28 6.09 -5.42 -9.07
CA MET A 28 6.27 -5.21 -7.63
C MET A 28 6.08 -6.51 -6.82
N GLU A 29 5.07 -7.32 -7.16
CA GLU A 29 4.84 -8.62 -6.50
C GLU A 29 6.02 -9.58 -6.72
N ASP A 30 6.62 -9.62 -7.92
CA ASP A 30 7.83 -10.41 -8.19
C ASP A 30 9.04 -9.91 -7.40
N ILE A 31 9.22 -8.59 -7.26
CA ILE A 31 10.26 -8.00 -6.40
C ILE A 31 10.08 -8.48 -4.95
N LEU A 32 8.86 -8.45 -4.40
CA LEU A 32 8.58 -8.90 -3.04
C LEU A 32 8.89 -10.39 -2.84
N VAL A 33 8.53 -11.24 -3.80
CA VAL A 33 8.84 -12.69 -3.74
C VAL A 33 10.35 -12.91 -3.74
N LYS A 34 11.09 -12.14 -4.52
CA LYS A 34 12.56 -12.20 -4.54
C LYS A 34 13.16 -11.67 -3.25
N LYS A 35 12.73 -10.50 -2.73
CA LYS A 35 13.22 -9.91 -1.47
C LYS A 35 12.94 -10.78 -0.25
N LYS A 36 11.77 -11.42 -0.16
CA LYS A 36 11.44 -12.33 0.96
C LYS A 36 12.45 -13.47 1.12
N LYS A 37 13.11 -13.90 0.04
CA LYS A 37 14.16 -14.93 0.09
C LYS A 37 15.47 -14.44 0.73
N PHE A 38 15.68 -13.13 0.81
CA PHE A 38 16.88 -12.52 1.40
C PHE A 38 16.71 -12.19 2.90
N GLY A 39 15.52 -12.32 3.46
CA GLY A 39 15.30 -12.48 4.90
C GLY A 39 15.31 -11.22 5.77
N GLU A 40 15.65 -10.04 5.25
CA GLU A 40 15.67 -8.81 6.07
C GLU A 40 14.53 -7.84 5.73
N ALA A 41 13.84 -7.40 6.78
CA ALA A 41 13.01 -6.21 6.73
C ALA A 41 13.94 -5.00 6.59
N ASP A 42 13.86 -4.32 5.46
CA ASP A 42 14.63 -3.10 5.20
C ASP A 42 13.68 -1.94 4.84
N LEU A 43 14.17 -0.71 5.02
CA LEU A 43 13.38 0.49 4.76
C LEU A 43 12.97 0.62 3.29
N TYR A 44 13.70 -0.03 2.39
CA TYR A 44 13.39 -0.08 0.97
C TYR A 44 12.17 -0.97 0.68
N LEU A 45 11.99 -2.06 1.43
CA LEU A 45 10.80 -2.90 1.36
C LEU A 45 9.55 -2.14 1.79
N ALA A 46 9.65 -1.34 2.87
CA ALA A 46 8.57 -0.44 3.28
C ALA A 46 8.20 0.56 2.16
N LYS A 47 9.20 1.08 1.45
CA LYS A 47 8.97 1.96 0.29
C LYS A 47 8.25 1.26 -0.86
N ILE A 48 8.66 0.04 -1.24
CA ILE A 48 7.96 -0.76 -2.27
C ILE A 48 6.48 -0.93 -1.90
N HIS A 49 6.19 -1.27 -0.64
CA HIS A 49 4.81 -1.41 -0.16
C HIS A 49 4.01 -0.11 -0.24
N LEU A 50 4.62 1.05 0.04
CA LEU A 50 3.98 2.36 -0.14
C LEU A 50 3.70 2.67 -1.63
N ASP A 51 4.60 2.33 -2.54
CA ASP A 51 4.38 2.52 -3.97
C ASP A 51 3.24 1.64 -4.49
N MET A 52 3.17 0.39 -4.02
CA MET A 52 2.02 -0.48 -4.29
C MET A 52 0.71 0.11 -3.76
N CYS A 53 0.71 0.81 -2.61
CA CYS A 53 -0.49 1.49 -2.11
C CYS A 53 -0.99 2.54 -3.10
N SER A 54 -0.09 3.31 -3.73
CA SER A 54 -0.46 4.26 -4.78
C SER A 54 -1.19 3.58 -5.93
N MET A 55 -0.65 2.46 -6.42
CA MET A 55 -1.23 1.69 -7.53
C MET A 55 -2.56 1.03 -7.13
N TYR A 56 -2.64 0.40 -5.95
CA TYR A 56 -3.87 -0.25 -5.47
C TYR A 56 -5.01 0.74 -5.22
N ILE A 57 -4.71 1.97 -4.80
CA ILE A 57 -5.72 3.05 -4.75
C ILE A 57 -6.29 3.33 -6.14
N LYS A 58 -5.44 3.36 -7.19
CA LYS A 58 -5.88 3.63 -8.57
C LYS A 58 -6.76 2.51 -9.13
N VAL A 59 -6.48 1.26 -8.76
CA VAL A 59 -7.34 0.11 -9.13
C VAL A 59 -8.44 -0.17 -8.11
N ARG A 60 -8.71 0.75 -7.16
CA ARG A 60 -9.76 0.67 -6.13
C ARG A 60 -9.72 -0.59 -5.25
N SER A 61 -8.54 -1.18 -5.07
CA SER A 61 -8.34 -2.36 -4.23
C SER A 61 -8.05 -1.97 -2.77
N ILE A 62 -9.07 -1.49 -2.06
CA ILE A 62 -8.94 -0.94 -0.70
C ILE A 62 -8.38 -1.96 0.30
N ARG A 63 -8.78 -3.23 0.17
CA ARG A 63 -8.25 -4.33 0.99
C ARG A 63 -6.74 -4.46 0.85
N LYS A 64 -6.23 -4.41 -0.38
CA LYS A 64 -4.79 -4.48 -0.65
C LYS A 64 -4.05 -3.24 -0.15
N VAL A 65 -4.63 -2.04 -0.31
CA VAL A 65 -4.07 -0.81 0.28
C VAL A 65 -3.86 -0.99 1.79
N ARG A 66 -4.86 -1.49 2.52
CA ARG A 66 -4.73 -1.76 3.97
C ARG A 66 -3.59 -2.70 4.29
N THR A 67 -3.52 -3.85 3.61
CA THR A 67 -2.47 -4.85 3.85
C THR A 67 -1.07 -4.28 3.62
N HIS A 68 -0.84 -3.60 2.50
CA HIS A 68 0.48 -3.06 2.19
C HIS A 68 0.86 -1.87 3.06
N LEU A 69 -0.11 -1.01 3.39
CA LEU A 69 0.11 0.13 4.28
C LEU A 69 0.46 -0.33 5.70
N GLN A 70 -0.24 -1.34 6.23
CA GLN A 70 0.07 -1.91 7.54
C GLN A 70 1.48 -2.48 7.58
N TYR A 71 1.87 -3.27 6.57
CA TYR A 71 3.23 -3.80 6.49
C TYR A 71 4.29 -2.69 6.51
N ALA A 72 4.07 -1.60 5.75
CA ALA A 72 4.98 -0.47 5.74
C ALA A 72 5.05 0.26 7.10
N VAL A 73 3.94 0.32 7.85
CA VAL A 73 3.92 0.83 9.23
C VAL A 73 4.77 -0.05 10.13
N ASP A 74 4.52 -1.37 10.13
CA ASP A 74 5.19 -2.33 11.00
C ASP A 74 6.72 -2.28 10.82
N VAL A 75 7.20 -2.26 9.56
CA VAL A 75 8.63 -2.17 9.26
C VAL A 75 9.23 -0.82 9.68
N MET A 76 8.53 0.30 9.46
CA MET A 76 9.05 1.61 9.85
C MET A 76 9.11 1.78 11.36
N ASP A 77 8.14 1.21 12.08
CA ASP A 77 8.09 1.24 13.53
C ASP A 77 9.18 0.33 14.13
N GLU A 78 9.41 -0.86 13.55
CA GLU A 78 10.51 -1.77 13.91
C GLU A 78 11.89 -1.12 13.74
N ILE A 79 12.11 -0.42 12.62
CA ILE A 79 13.37 0.29 12.32
C ILE A 79 13.52 1.58 13.16
N GLY A 80 12.42 2.13 13.70
CA GLY A 80 12.44 3.39 14.45
C GLY A 80 12.63 4.62 13.55
N VAL A 81 11.99 4.64 12.38
CA VAL A 81 12.15 5.72 11.40
C VAL A 81 11.62 7.06 11.96
N PRO A 82 12.40 8.17 11.91
CA PRO A 82 11.96 9.47 12.39
C PRO A 82 10.67 9.97 11.74
N GLY A 83 9.85 10.69 12.50
CA GLY A 83 8.51 11.13 12.06
C GLY A 83 8.49 12.11 10.88
N ASP A 84 9.60 12.79 10.61
CA ASP A 84 9.80 13.72 9.49
C ASP A 84 10.34 13.05 8.22
N HIS A 85 10.70 11.77 8.30
CA HIS A 85 11.21 10.99 7.19
C HIS A 85 10.23 10.99 6.00
N PRO A 86 10.70 11.10 4.74
CA PRO A 86 9.83 11.14 3.58
C PRO A 86 8.80 10.00 3.50
N TYR A 87 9.21 8.78 3.90
CA TYR A 87 8.31 7.62 3.86
C TYR A 87 7.24 7.65 4.95
N VAL A 88 7.51 8.23 6.13
CA VAL A 88 6.49 8.45 7.16
C VAL A 88 5.47 9.48 6.68
N ARG A 89 5.90 10.54 6.01
CA ARG A 89 4.99 11.53 5.40
C ARG A 89 4.12 10.89 4.30
N GLU A 90 4.72 10.03 3.48
CA GLU A 90 4.02 9.31 2.41
C GLU A 90 3.01 8.29 2.97
N ARG A 91 3.39 7.51 3.98
CA ARG A 91 2.52 6.61 4.75
C ARG A 91 1.29 7.34 5.27
N ARG A 92 1.47 8.46 5.98
CA ARG A 92 0.37 9.32 6.49
C ARG A 92 -0.55 9.83 5.38
N ARG A 93 0.00 10.11 4.18
CA ARG A 93 -0.80 10.50 3.02
C ARG A 93 -1.71 9.37 2.55
N TYR A 94 -1.25 8.12 2.56
CA TYR A 94 -2.09 6.97 2.20
C TYR A 94 -3.10 6.62 3.29
N GLU A 95 -2.75 6.74 4.58
CA GLU A 95 -3.69 6.62 5.71
C GLU A 95 -4.90 7.56 5.52
N ARG A 96 -4.64 8.85 5.23
CA ARG A 96 -5.71 9.83 4.97
C ARG A 96 -6.56 9.50 3.74
N LYS A 97 -5.95 9.00 2.67
CA LYS A 97 -6.71 8.58 1.47
C LYS A 97 -7.61 7.39 1.80
N LEU A 98 -7.10 6.43 2.55
CA LEU A 98 -7.84 5.25 2.95
C LEU A 98 -9.05 5.63 3.82
N MET A 99 -8.89 6.55 4.78
CA MET A 99 -10.00 7.05 5.61
C MET A 99 -11.14 7.64 4.76
N LYS A 100 -10.80 8.46 3.75
CA LYS A 100 -11.81 9.02 2.83
C LYS A 100 -12.58 7.93 2.09
N PHE A 101 -11.90 6.89 1.60
CA PHE A 101 -12.58 5.76 0.96
C PHE A 101 -13.49 5.00 1.92
N THR A 102 -13.11 4.88 3.20
CA THR A 102 -13.95 4.17 4.19
C THR A 102 -15.16 4.98 4.63
N GLU A 103 -15.04 6.31 4.69
CA GLU A 103 -16.15 7.22 4.96
C GLU A 103 -17.17 7.22 3.80
N GLU A 104 -16.68 7.21 2.55
CA GLU A 104 -17.52 7.06 1.35
C GLU A 104 -18.22 5.69 1.27
N MET A 105 -17.71 4.67 1.97
CA MET A 105 -18.27 3.32 2.02
C MET A 105 -18.94 2.98 3.37
N ALA A 106 -19.33 3.99 4.16
CA ALA A 106 -20.02 3.77 5.43
C ALA A 106 -21.17 2.75 5.27
N PRO A 107 -21.34 1.81 6.23
CA PRO A 107 -22.38 0.81 6.13
C PRO A 107 -23.74 1.48 5.95
N ILE A 108 -24.56 0.95 5.05
CA ILE A 108 -25.99 1.29 5.00
C ILE A 108 -26.49 1.17 6.44
N PRO A 109 -27.10 2.21 7.03
CA PRO A 109 -27.54 2.18 8.42
C PRO A 109 -28.35 0.91 8.66
N SER A 110 -27.94 0.08 9.61
CA SER A 110 -28.62 -1.17 9.95
C SER A 110 -29.93 -0.95 10.72
N GLU A 111 -30.57 0.21 10.55
CA GLU A 111 -31.79 0.62 11.26
C GLU A 111 -33.01 0.66 10.32
N ARG A 112 -33.01 -0.14 9.27
CA ARG A 112 -34.22 -0.43 8.48
C ARG A 112 -34.87 -1.78 8.81
N VAL A 113 -34.51 -2.41 9.93
CA VAL A 113 -35.11 -3.67 10.35
C VAL A 113 -35.53 -3.59 11.82
N VAL A 114 -36.85 -3.43 12.00
CA VAL A 114 -37.69 -3.60 13.21
C VAL A 114 -37.77 -2.43 14.21
N ALA A 115 -38.65 -1.47 13.93
CA ALA A 115 -39.46 -0.80 14.96
C ALA A 115 -40.82 -0.29 14.43
N LEU A 116 -41.40 -1.00 13.45
CA LEU A 116 -42.81 -0.86 13.07
C LEU A 116 -43.38 -2.27 12.96
N GLN A 117 -43.77 -2.82 14.12
CA GLN A 117 -44.80 -3.83 14.35
C GLN A 117 -44.52 -4.53 15.69
N ARG A 118 -44.90 -3.87 16.78
CA ARG A 118 -45.72 -4.42 17.87
C ARG A 118 -46.09 -3.32 18.84
#